data_AF-A0A3C0DQT0-F1
#
_entry.id   AF-A0A3C0DQT0-F1
#
_cell.length_a   1.000
_cell.length_b   1.000
_cell.length_c   1.000
_cell.angle_alpha   90.00
_cell.angle_beta   90.00
_cell.angle_gamma   90.00
#
_symmetry.space_group_name_H-M   'P 1'
#
loop_
_entity.id
_entity.type
_entity.pdbx_description
1 polymer ?
#
loop_
_entity_poly.entity_id
_entity_poly.type
_entity_poly.pdbx_seq_one_letter_code
_entity_poly.pdbx_strand_id
1 'polypeptide(L)'
;MKFFITISILLLGVLVINAREVEGLILELGSGDKAKRREAARSLALLGPAAKAAVPALIKGLDDDEEQVFFWSATALANIGPDAYEATPELIKRLKRSRRRYKDQVHVRIVHALTQIGPQAVPQLTEALGSEESSVRLGAVRVLGNLGPASHEIASRLFELLADESDSVRSAAGSALGRIGEEAYQQIIQG
;
A
#
# COMPACT_ATOMS: atom_id res chain seq x y z
N MET A 1 39.24 7.57 21.23
CA MET A 1 38.58 6.25 21.11
C MET A 1 37.50 5.95 22.18
N LYS A 2 37.08 6.91 23.03
CA LYS A 2 36.03 6.69 24.07
C LYS A 2 34.67 7.33 23.76
N PHE A 3 34.59 8.30 22.84
CA PHE A 3 33.33 8.98 22.48
C PHE A 3 32.41 8.16 21.55
N PHE A 4 32.96 7.21 20.77
CA PHE A 4 32.15 6.38 19.85
C PHE A 4 31.36 5.27 20.55
N ILE A 5 31.80 4.82 21.73
CA ILE A 5 31.18 3.69 22.43
C ILE A 5 29.89 4.13 23.15
N THR A 6 29.87 5.33 23.73
CA THR A 6 28.73 5.83 24.52
C THR A 6 27.53 6.23 23.66
N ILE A 7 27.76 6.83 22.49
CA ILE A 7 26.70 7.17 21.51
C ILE A 7 26.06 5.88 20.97
N SER A 8 26.87 4.85 20.71
CA SER A 8 26.40 3.55 20.20
C SER A 8 25.52 2.80 21.22
N ILE A 9 25.82 2.88 22.53
CA ILE A 9 25.02 2.25 23.59
C ILE A 9 23.67 2.97 23.78
N LEU A 10 23.64 4.31 23.68
CA LEU A 10 22.40 5.07 23.81
C LEU A 10 21.47 4.85 22.59
N LEU A 11 22.04 4.79 21.38
CA LEU A 11 21.30 4.44 20.17
C LEU A 11 20.78 2.99 20.21
N LEU A 12 21.58 2.03 20.71
CA LEU A 12 21.11 0.66 20.92
C LEU A 12 19.96 0.61 21.93
N GLY A 13 20.02 1.38 23.01
CA GLY A 13 18.98 1.42 24.04
C GLY A 13 17.63 1.89 23.50
N VAL A 14 17.60 2.98 22.72
CA VAL A 14 16.38 3.49 22.09
C VAL A 14 15.86 2.55 21.00
N LEU A 15 16.75 1.93 20.22
CA LEU A 15 16.39 0.97 19.17
C LEU A 15 15.76 -0.31 19.76
N VAL A 16 16.27 -0.81 20.88
CA VAL A 16 15.76 -2.02 21.57
C VAL A 16 14.40 -1.78 22.24
N ILE A 17 14.14 -0.57 22.73
CA ILE A 17 12.84 -0.20 23.32
C ILE A 17 11.75 -0.23 22.24
N ASN A 18 12.01 0.36 21.07
CA ASN A 18 11.06 0.36 19.95
C ASN A 18 10.76 -1.07 19.43
N ALA A 19 11.75 -1.97 19.40
CA ALA A 19 11.55 -3.34 18.93
C ALA A 19 10.63 -4.16 19.85
N ARG A 20 10.82 -4.05 21.18
CA ARG A 20 9.96 -4.76 22.16
C ARG A 20 8.53 -4.22 22.19
N GLU A 21 8.37 -2.93 21.94
CA GLU A 21 7.05 -2.32 21.78
C GLU A 21 6.33 -2.88 20.55
N VAL A 22 7.01 -2.95 19.39
CA VAL A 22 6.43 -3.51 18.17
C VAL A 22 6.07 -4.99 18.34
N GLU A 23 6.91 -5.80 19.00
CA GLU A 23 6.59 -7.21 19.30
C GLU A 23 5.32 -7.36 20.15
N GLY A 24 5.17 -6.52 21.19
CA GLY A 24 3.96 -6.50 22.01
C GLY A 24 2.70 -6.15 21.20
N LEU A 25 2.79 -5.13 20.34
CA LEU A 25 1.70 -4.72 19.47
C LEU A 25 1.35 -5.80 18.43
N ILE A 26 2.33 -6.55 17.91
CA ILE A 26 2.06 -7.69 17.02
C ILE A 26 1.24 -8.76 17.73
N LEU A 27 1.58 -9.09 18.97
CA LEU A 27 0.84 -10.07 19.77
C LEU A 27 -0.59 -9.60 20.07
N GLU A 28 -0.76 -8.32 20.42
CA GLU A 28 -2.08 -7.75 20.67
C GLU A 28 -2.95 -7.68 19.41
N LEU A 29 -2.35 -7.39 18.25
CA LEU A 29 -3.01 -7.41 16.95
C LEU A 29 -3.52 -8.82 16.59
N GLY A 30 -2.85 -9.88 17.06
CA GLY A 30 -3.29 -11.26 16.88
C GLY A 30 -4.27 -11.78 17.94
N SER A 31 -4.68 -10.94 18.90
CA SER A 31 -5.45 -11.40 20.06
C SER A 31 -6.95 -11.61 19.77
N GLY A 32 -7.62 -12.41 20.60
CA GLY A 32 -9.08 -12.58 20.53
C GLY A 32 -9.88 -11.34 20.92
N ASP A 33 -9.23 -10.33 21.52
CA ASP A 33 -9.88 -9.11 22.01
C ASP A 33 -9.89 -8.03 20.92
N LYS A 34 -11.09 -7.71 20.42
CA LYS A 34 -11.28 -6.71 19.35
C LYS A 34 -10.74 -5.33 19.72
N ALA A 35 -10.88 -4.92 20.98
CA ALA A 35 -10.43 -3.60 21.42
C ALA A 35 -8.90 -3.52 21.42
N LYS A 36 -8.23 -4.58 21.88
CA LYS A 36 -6.76 -4.69 21.83
C LYS A 36 -6.24 -4.73 20.40
N ARG A 37 -6.85 -5.53 19.53
CA ARG A 37 -6.45 -5.57 18.11
C ARG A 37 -6.52 -4.20 17.45
N ARG A 38 -7.62 -3.46 17.70
CA ARG A 38 -7.82 -2.12 17.15
C ARG A 38 -6.77 -1.14 17.66
N GLU A 39 -6.50 -1.14 18.97
CA GLU A 39 -5.50 -0.25 19.55
C GLU A 39 -4.10 -0.60 19.05
N ALA A 40 -3.77 -1.88 18.96
CA ALA A 40 -2.51 -2.35 18.41
C ALA A 40 -2.31 -1.90 16.96
N ALA A 41 -3.32 -2.09 16.09
CA ALA A 41 -3.26 -1.64 14.70
C ALA A 41 -3.09 -0.11 14.60
N ARG A 42 -3.79 0.65 15.45
CA ARG A 42 -3.68 2.12 15.50
C ARG A 42 -2.27 2.56 15.93
N SER A 43 -1.72 1.96 16.99
CA SER A 43 -0.38 2.26 17.48
C SER A 43 0.69 1.92 16.44
N LEU A 44 0.59 0.76 15.79
CA LEU A 44 1.47 0.40 14.67
C LEU A 44 1.39 1.41 13.51
N ALA A 45 0.21 1.99 13.25
CA ALA A 45 0.08 3.05 12.25
C ALA A 45 0.79 4.35 12.65
N LEU A 46 0.80 4.70 13.95
CA LEU A 46 1.47 5.88 14.47
C LEU A 46 3.00 5.73 14.47
N LEU A 47 3.52 4.51 14.62
CA LEU A 47 4.95 4.22 14.58
C LEU A 47 5.57 4.40 13.18
N GLY A 48 4.77 4.32 12.12
CA GLY A 48 5.25 4.50 10.74
C GLY A 48 6.35 3.48 10.38
N PRO A 49 7.49 3.91 9.79
CA PRO A 49 8.55 2.99 9.36
C PRO A 49 9.11 2.08 10.48
N ALA A 50 9.05 2.52 11.75
CA ALA A 50 9.51 1.71 12.88
C ALA A 50 8.67 0.42 13.06
N ALA A 51 7.44 0.37 12.52
CA ALA A 51 6.57 -0.79 12.56
C ALA A 51 6.84 -1.84 11.46
N LYS A 52 7.96 -1.74 10.71
CA LYS A 52 8.31 -2.70 9.64
C LYS A 52 8.17 -4.17 10.05
N ALA A 53 8.61 -4.53 11.26
CA ALA A 53 8.52 -5.91 11.73
C ALA A 53 7.07 -6.43 11.85
N ALA A 54 6.08 -5.54 11.90
CA ALA A 54 4.68 -5.88 11.99
C ALA A 54 3.99 -6.11 10.64
N VAL A 55 4.68 -5.92 9.49
CA VAL A 55 4.09 -6.07 8.15
C VAL A 55 3.32 -7.40 8.00
N PRO A 56 3.85 -8.58 8.38
CA PRO A 56 3.09 -9.84 8.28
C PRO A 56 1.82 -9.88 9.13
N ALA A 57 1.82 -9.25 10.31
CA ALA A 57 0.66 -9.19 11.18
C ALA A 57 -0.38 -8.18 10.66
N LEU A 58 0.08 -7.05 10.10
CA LEU A 58 -0.77 -6.04 9.46
C LEU A 58 -1.44 -6.58 8.19
N ILE A 59 -0.76 -7.44 7.42
CA ILE A 59 -1.37 -8.17 6.29
C ILE A 59 -2.56 -9.00 6.76
N LYS A 60 -2.41 -9.75 7.87
CA LYS A 60 -3.53 -10.50 8.47
C LYS A 60 -4.66 -9.59 8.95
N GLY A 61 -4.31 -8.41 9.48
CA GLY A 61 -5.28 -7.38 9.88
C GLY A 61 -6.17 -6.85 8.75
N LEU A 62 -5.77 -7.02 7.48
CA LEU A 62 -6.62 -6.70 6.32
C LEU A 62 -7.84 -7.63 6.17
N ASP A 63 -7.83 -8.78 6.85
CA ASP A 63 -8.95 -9.74 6.91
C ASP A 63 -9.74 -9.69 8.20
N ASP A 64 -9.43 -8.76 9.09
CA ASP A 64 -10.07 -8.70 10.40
C ASP A 64 -11.57 -8.43 10.30
N ASP A 65 -12.32 -9.08 11.19
CA ASP A 65 -13.77 -8.95 11.30
C ASP A 65 -14.19 -7.58 11.84
N GLU A 66 -13.31 -6.90 12.55
CA GLU A 66 -13.48 -5.51 12.99
C GLU A 66 -13.03 -4.54 11.89
N GLU A 67 -13.94 -3.69 11.41
CA GLU A 67 -13.65 -2.73 10.34
C GLU A 67 -12.53 -1.75 10.71
N GLN A 68 -12.42 -1.40 11.99
CA GLN A 68 -11.35 -0.51 12.45
C GLN A 68 -9.97 -1.18 12.41
N VAL A 69 -9.87 -2.49 12.63
CA VAL A 69 -8.58 -3.19 12.53
C VAL A 69 -8.12 -3.16 11.07
N PHE A 70 -8.99 -3.51 10.12
CA PHE A 70 -8.71 -3.34 8.69
C PHE A 70 -8.23 -1.92 8.36
N PHE A 71 -8.97 -0.91 8.84
CA PHE A 71 -8.69 0.49 8.58
C PHE A 71 -7.28 0.88 9.04
N TRP A 72 -6.95 0.55 10.28
CA TRP A 72 -5.66 0.90 10.87
C TRP A 72 -4.53 0.07 10.31
N SER A 73 -4.75 -1.20 9.96
CA SER A 73 -3.75 -2.03 9.30
C SER A 73 -3.37 -1.51 7.92
N ALA A 74 -4.36 -1.15 7.09
CA ALA A 74 -4.07 -0.54 5.80
C ALA A 74 -3.36 0.83 5.93
N THR A 75 -3.72 1.61 6.96
CA THR A 75 -3.05 2.89 7.26
C THR A 75 -1.62 2.67 7.73
N ALA A 76 -1.36 1.67 8.56
CA ALA A 76 -0.03 1.32 9.03
C ALA A 76 0.87 0.87 7.88
N LEU A 77 0.36 0.02 6.98
CA LEU A 77 1.10 -0.38 5.78
C LEU A 77 1.46 0.83 4.90
N ALA A 78 0.55 1.80 4.76
CA ALA A 78 0.84 3.05 4.06
C ALA A 78 1.94 3.86 4.75
N ASN A 79 1.86 4.01 6.08
CA ASN A 79 2.83 4.80 6.86
C ASN A 79 4.20 4.13 7.00
N ILE A 80 4.27 2.80 6.90
CA ILE A 80 5.54 2.06 6.79
C ILE A 80 6.20 2.36 5.43
N GLY A 81 5.39 2.55 4.38
CA GLY A 81 5.86 2.97 3.07
C GLY A 81 6.57 1.84 2.31
N PRO A 82 7.73 2.09 1.66
CA PRO A 82 8.39 1.08 0.83
C PRO A 82 8.74 -0.22 1.54
N ASP A 83 8.99 -0.18 2.86
CA ASP A 83 9.29 -1.39 3.64
C ASP A 83 8.09 -2.33 3.80
N ALA A 84 6.88 -1.91 3.40
CA ALA A 84 5.66 -2.72 3.38
C ALA A 84 5.41 -3.44 2.04
N TYR A 85 6.40 -3.53 1.15
CA TYR A 85 6.27 -4.15 -0.18
C TYR A 85 5.64 -5.55 -0.15
N GLU A 86 5.95 -6.36 0.86
CA GLU A 86 5.38 -7.71 1.05
C GLU A 86 3.84 -7.71 1.06
N ALA A 87 3.20 -6.60 1.46
CA ALA A 87 1.75 -6.47 1.51
C ALA A 87 1.10 -6.20 0.14
N THR A 88 1.89 -5.93 -0.90
CA THR A 88 1.38 -5.51 -2.23
C THR A 88 0.36 -6.50 -2.82
N PRO A 89 0.59 -7.82 -2.86
CA PRO A 89 -0.38 -8.77 -3.41
C PRO A 89 -1.73 -8.71 -2.67
N GLU A 90 -1.68 -8.57 -1.35
CA GLU A 90 -2.88 -8.62 -0.51
C GLU A 90 -3.66 -7.31 -0.54
N LEU A 91 -2.97 -6.18 -0.69
CA LEU A 91 -3.58 -4.90 -0.99
C LEU A 91 -4.23 -4.90 -2.38
N ILE A 92 -3.58 -5.46 -3.42
CA ILE A 92 -4.18 -5.57 -4.76
C ILE A 92 -5.48 -6.37 -4.73
N LYS A 93 -5.53 -7.49 -4.01
CA LYS A 93 -6.78 -8.25 -3.83
C LYS A 93 -7.92 -7.42 -3.24
N ARG A 94 -7.60 -6.36 -2.48
CA ARG A 94 -8.56 -5.52 -1.74
C ARG A 94 -9.00 -4.31 -2.55
N LEU A 95 -8.47 -4.14 -3.76
CA LEU A 95 -9.03 -3.24 -4.78
C LEU A 95 -10.37 -3.76 -5.33
N LYS A 96 -10.65 -5.07 -5.20
CA LYS A 96 -11.96 -5.64 -5.52
C LYS A 96 -13.06 -4.90 -4.77
N ARG A 97 -14.21 -4.72 -5.42
CA ARG A 97 -15.37 -4.05 -4.84
C ARG A 97 -15.72 -4.67 -3.48
N SER A 98 -15.49 -3.91 -2.41
CA SER A 98 -15.71 -4.37 -1.04
C SER A 98 -17.19 -4.44 -0.69
N ARG A 99 -17.56 -5.48 0.09
CA ARG A 99 -18.89 -5.60 0.73
C ARG A 99 -18.97 -4.86 2.07
N ARG A 100 -17.87 -4.26 2.55
CA ARG A 100 -17.83 -3.51 3.82
C ARG A 100 -18.74 -2.27 3.76
N ARG A 101 -19.18 -1.80 4.93
CA ARG A 101 -20.12 -0.67 5.06
C ARG A 101 -19.59 0.59 4.37
N TYR A 102 -18.28 0.81 4.46
CA TYR A 102 -17.58 1.99 3.91
C TYR A 102 -16.74 1.65 2.67
N LYS A 103 -17.33 0.93 1.71
CA LYS A 103 -16.64 0.43 0.50
C LYS A 103 -15.83 1.47 -0.28
N ASP A 104 -16.29 2.71 -0.38
CA ASP A 104 -15.58 3.75 -1.13
C ASP A 104 -14.32 4.20 -0.38
N GLN A 105 -14.39 4.26 0.96
CA GLN A 105 -13.23 4.55 1.80
C GLN A 105 -12.21 3.41 1.81
N VAL A 106 -12.67 2.16 1.69
CA VAL A 106 -11.79 0.99 1.54
C VAL A 106 -10.93 1.16 0.29
N HIS A 107 -11.56 1.43 -0.86
CA HIS A 107 -10.82 1.55 -2.12
C HIS A 107 -9.80 2.69 -2.08
N VAL A 108 -10.17 3.89 -1.60
CA VAL A 108 -9.24 5.03 -1.51
C VAL A 108 -8.03 4.70 -0.63
N ARG A 109 -8.25 3.99 0.48
CA ARG A 109 -7.19 3.63 1.42
C ARG A 109 -6.22 2.61 0.86
N ILE A 110 -6.72 1.59 0.17
CA ILE A 110 -5.88 0.59 -0.47
C ILE A 110 -5.04 1.21 -1.59
N VAL A 111 -5.64 2.08 -2.41
CA VAL A 111 -4.90 2.87 -3.41
C VAL A 111 -3.82 3.72 -2.75
N HIS A 112 -4.14 4.40 -1.65
CA HIS A 112 -3.17 5.20 -0.91
C HIS A 112 -2.01 4.34 -0.37
N ALA A 113 -2.29 3.20 0.26
CA ALA A 113 -1.27 2.29 0.78
C ALA A 113 -0.33 1.78 -0.33
N LEU A 114 -0.89 1.31 -1.46
CA LEU A 114 -0.10 0.89 -2.62
C LEU A 114 0.73 2.04 -3.21
N THR A 115 0.20 3.27 -3.21
CA THR A 115 0.95 4.46 -3.65
C THR A 115 2.14 4.76 -2.72
N GLN A 116 1.98 4.61 -1.40
CA GLN A 116 3.07 4.83 -0.43
C GLN A 116 4.12 3.70 -0.44
N ILE A 117 3.74 2.47 -0.79
CA ILE A 117 4.71 1.39 -1.05
C ILE A 117 5.64 1.76 -2.22
N GLY A 118 5.11 2.48 -3.20
CA GLY A 118 5.91 3.14 -4.22
C GLY A 118 6.24 2.29 -5.45
N PRO A 119 7.24 2.70 -6.25
CA PRO A 119 7.50 2.17 -7.60
C PRO A 119 7.80 0.67 -7.68
N GLN A 120 8.32 0.05 -6.62
CA GLN A 120 8.54 -1.39 -6.55
C GLN A 120 7.24 -2.22 -6.72
N ALA A 121 6.07 -1.62 -6.49
CA ALA A 121 4.78 -2.27 -6.74
C ALA A 121 4.38 -2.28 -8.23
N VAL A 122 5.06 -1.51 -9.10
CA VAL A 122 4.70 -1.35 -10.52
C VAL A 122 4.55 -2.70 -11.24
N PRO A 123 5.47 -3.68 -11.14
CA PRO A 123 5.32 -4.95 -11.85
C PRO A 123 4.01 -5.68 -11.49
N GLN A 124 3.68 -5.77 -10.20
CA GLN A 124 2.47 -6.44 -9.72
C GLN A 124 1.20 -5.65 -10.05
N LEU A 125 1.28 -4.31 -10.05
CA LEU A 125 0.17 -3.45 -10.49
C LEU A 125 -0.08 -3.57 -11.99
N THR A 126 0.97 -3.75 -12.80
CA THR A 126 0.85 -4.00 -14.24
C THR A 126 0.16 -5.32 -14.53
N GLU A 127 0.46 -6.39 -13.79
CA GLU A 127 -0.30 -7.64 -13.88
C GLU A 127 -1.78 -7.42 -13.54
N ALA A 128 -2.07 -6.60 -12.52
CA ALA A 128 -3.44 -6.28 -12.10
C ALA A 128 -4.26 -5.51 -13.15
N LEU A 129 -3.62 -4.86 -14.13
CA LEU A 129 -4.29 -4.24 -15.28
C LEU A 129 -5.03 -5.26 -16.17
N GLY A 130 -4.61 -6.54 -16.13
CA GLY A 130 -5.26 -7.63 -16.85
C GLY A 130 -6.39 -8.33 -16.09
N SER A 131 -6.80 -7.82 -14.92
CA SER A 131 -7.84 -8.46 -14.10
C SER A 131 -9.22 -8.45 -14.79
N GLU A 132 -9.97 -9.55 -14.68
CA GLU A 132 -11.38 -9.61 -15.10
C GLU A 132 -12.26 -8.61 -14.32
N GLU A 133 -11.87 -8.27 -13.10
CA GLU A 133 -12.60 -7.35 -12.24
C GLU A 133 -12.24 -5.90 -12.56
N SER A 134 -13.19 -5.14 -13.14
CA SER A 134 -12.98 -3.72 -13.48
C SER A 134 -12.58 -2.85 -12.28
N SER A 135 -13.01 -3.20 -11.06
CA SER A 135 -12.59 -2.52 -9.83
C SER A 135 -11.10 -2.69 -9.52
N VAL A 136 -10.52 -3.86 -9.82
CA VAL A 136 -9.08 -4.11 -9.65
C VAL A 136 -8.30 -3.35 -10.71
N ARG A 137 -8.74 -3.41 -11.98
CA ARG A 137 -8.12 -2.65 -13.07
C ARG A 137 -8.11 -1.15 -12.76
N LEU A 138 -9.25 -0.60 -12.35
CA LEU A 138 -9.40 0.80 -11.96
C LEU A 138 -8.47 1.20 -10.82
N GLY A 139 -8.38 0.35 -9.79
CA GLY A 139 -7.47 0.55 -8.66
C GLY A 139 -6.00 0.60 -9.10
N ALA A 140 -5.58 -0.37 -9.91
CA ALA A 140 -4.22 -0.45 -10.43
C ALA A 140 -3.86 0.78 -11.28
N VAL A 141 -4.73 1.18 -12.22
CA VAL A 141 -4.54 2.39 -13.04
C VAL A 141 -4.39 3.64 -12.16
N ARG A 142 -5.20 3.78 -11.11
CA ARG A 142 -5.11 4.92 -10.19
C ARG A 142 -3.80 4.94 -9.43
N VAL A 143 -3.33 3.79 -8.93
CA VAL A 143 -2.03 3.72 -8.24
C VAL A 143 -0.89 4.08 -9.19
N LEU A 144 -0.84 3.47 -10.38
CA LEU A 144 0.19 3.75 -11.38
C LEU A 144 0.20 5.23 -11.80
N GLY A 145 -0.98 5.82 -12.00
CA GLY A 145 -1.10 7.25 -12.26
C GLY A 145 -0.65 8.14 -11.09
N ASN A 146 -0.87 7.72 -9.84
CA ASN A 146 -0.39 8.45 -8.66
C ASN A 146 1.12 8.34 -8.46
N LEU A 147 1.74 7.24 -8.91
CA LEU A 147 3.20 7.09 -8.95
C LEU A 147 3.85 7.98 -10.02
N GLY A 148 3.07 8.48 -10.99
CA GLY A 148 3.50 9.46 -11.98
C GLY A 148 4.67 8.93 -12.84
N PRO A 149 5.71 9.74 -13.11
CA PRO A 149 6.84 9.35 -13.97
C PRO A 149 7.53 8.04 -13.60
N ALA A 150 7.43 7.60 -12.34
CA ALA A 150 7.97 6.31 -11.91
C ALA A 150 7.28 5.09 -12.57
N SER A 151 6.13 5.29 -13.23
CA SER A 151 5.40 4.26 -13.98
C SER A 151 5.46 4.47 -15.50
N HIS A 152 6.42 5.24 -16.03
CA HIS A 152 6.47 5.55 -17.47
C HIS A 152 6.66 4.32 -18.37
N GLU A 153 7.38 3.29 -17.88
CA GLU A 153 7.63 2.04 -18.63
C GLU A 153 6.34 1.29 -19.02
N ILE A 154 5.21 1.59 -18.37
CA ILE A 154 3.93 0.91 -18.59
C ILE A 154 2.92 1.78 -19.35
N ALA A 155 3.37 2.91 -19.91
CA ALA A 155 2.54 3.85 -20.66
C ALA A 155 1.77 3.18 -21.81
N SER A 156 2.40 2.30 -22.60
CA SER A 156 1.71 1.60 -23.70
C SER A 156 0.58 0.71 -23.20
N ARG A 157 0.77 0.05 -22.05
CA ARG A 157 -0.28 -0.77 -21.42
C ARG A 157 -1.44 0.07 -20.88
N LEU A 158 -1.16 1.26 -20.35
CA LEU A 158 -2.21 2.22 -19.95
C LEU A 158 -2.94 2.81 -21.17
N PHE A 159 -2.23 3.02 -22.28
CA PHE A 159 -2.84 3.48 -23.53
C PHE A 159 -3.88 2.49 -24.05
N GLU A 160 -3.60 1.18 -24.01
CA GLU A 160 -4.58 0.16 -24.40
C GLU A 160 -5.85 0.20 -23.52
N LEU A 161 -5.72 0.58 -22.23
CA LEU A 161 -6.87 0.73 -21.34
C LEU A 161 -7.74 1.96 -21.62
N LEU A 162 -7.35 2.84 -22.55
CA LEU A 162 -8.27 3.84 -23.11
C LEU A 162 -9.42 3.21 -23.90
N ALA A 163 -9.31 1.93 -24.27
CA ALA A 163 -10.36 1.13 -24.90
C ALA A 163 -11.03 0.12 -23.95
N ASP A 164 -10.79 0.22 -22.63
CA ASP A 164 -11.39 -0.69 -21.63
C ASP A 164 -12.93 -0.66 -21.65
N GLU A 165 -13.56 -1.81 -21.43
CA GLU A 165 -15.02 -1.94 -21.34
C GLU A 165 -15.65 -1.04 -20.26
N SER A 166 -14.90 -0.72 -19.20
CA SER A 166 -15.37 0.11 -18.10
C SER A 166 -15.04 1.57 -18.33
N ASP A 167 -16.07 2.41 -18.37
CA ASP A 167 -15.96 3.87 -18.50
C ASP A 167 -15.05 4.49 -17.44
N SER A 168 -15.10 3.95 -16.21
CA SER A 168 -14.25 4.42 -15.10
C SER A 168 -12.78 4.09 -15.34
N VAL A 169 -12.49 2.93 -15.92
CA VAL A 169 -11.11 2.52 -16.25
C VAL A 169 -10.59 3.37 -17.40
N ARG A 170 -11.37 3.59 -18.47
CA ARG A 170 -10.97 4.46 -19.59
C ARG A 170 -10.61 5.87 -19.13
N SER A 171 -11.48 6.48 -18.32
CA SER A 171 -11.24 7.83 -17.79
C SER A 171 -10.01 7.89 -16.88
N ALA A 172 -9.82 6.87 -16.04
CA ALA A 172 -8.66 6.77 -15.17
C ALA A 172 -7.36 6.58 -15.97
N ALA A 173 -7.39 5.82 -17.07
CA ALA A 173 -6.23 5.57 -17.93
C ALA A 173 -5.73 6.87 -18.58
N GLY A 174 -6.64 7.67 -19.15
CA GLY A 174 -6.30 8.99 -19.69
C GLY A 174 -5.72 9.93 -18.63
N SER A 175 -6.30 9.91 -17.43
CA SER A 175 -5.78 10.69 -16.29
C SER A 175 -4.40 10.21 -15.82
N ALA A 176 -4.16 8.90 -15.83
CA ALA A 176 -2.88 8.31 -15.43
C ALA A 176 -1.77 8.66 -16.43
N LEU A 177 -2.03 8.52 -17.73
CA LEU A 177 -1.11 8.94 -18.79
C LEU A 177 -0.72 10.42 -18.66
N GLY A 178 -1.71 11.30 -18.41
CA GLY A 178 -1.43 12.72 -18.18
C GLY A 178 -0.58 13.01 -16.93
N ARG A 179 -0.66 12.17 -15.89
CA ARG A 179 0.20 12.30 -14.69
C ARG A 179 1.59 11.70 -14.87
N ILE A 180 1.74 10.71 -15.73
CA ILE A 180 3.05 10.14 -16.07
C ILE A 180 3.86 11.16 -16.87
N GLY A 181 3.22 11.92 -17.76
CA GLY A 181 3.84 13.04 -18.46
C GLY A 181 4.44 12.68 -19.82
N GLU A 182 5.39 13.49 -20.28
CA GLU A 182 5.98 13.42 -21.63
C GLU A 182 6.59 12.05 -21.95
N GLU A 183 7.16 11.39 -20.93
CA GLU A 183 7.75 10.06 -21.03
C GLU A 183 6.73 9.01 -21.49
N ALA A 184 5.45 9.18 -21.15
CA ALA A 184 4.39 8.30 -21.65
C ALA A 184 4.20 8.46 -23.16
N TYR A 185 4.22 9.68 -23.67
CA TYR A 185 4.01 9.96 -25.09
C TYR A 185 5.14 9.40 -25.95
N GLN A 186 6.37 9.52 -25.49
CA GLN A 186 7.53 8.95 -26.21
C GLN A 186 7.42 7.43 -26.34
N GLN A 187 7.02 6.73 -25.28
CA GLN A 187 6.83 5.28 -25.30
C GLN A 187 5.68 4.85 -26.24
N ILE A 188 4.59 5.62 -26.28
CA ILE A 188 3.41 5.29 -27.12
C ILE A 188 3.69 5.51 -28.61
N ILE A 189 4.48 6.52 -28.98
CA ILE A 189 4.76 6.85 -30.39
C ILE A 189 5.87 5.97 -30.98
N GLN A 190 6.78 5.45 -30.15
CA GLN A 190 7.93 4.66 -30.59
C GLN A 190 7.69 3.13 -30.58
N GLY A 191 6.61 2.66 -29.94
CA GLY A 191 6.19 1.25 -29.92
C GLY A 191 5.15 0.92 -30.99
#